data_AF-A0A5B2XJZ9-F1
#
_entry.id   AF-A0A5B2XJZ9-F1
#
_cell.length_a   1.000
_cell.length_b   1.000
_cell.length_c   1.000
_cell.angle_alpha   90.00
_cell.angle_beta   90.00
_cell.angle_gamma   90.00
#
_symmetry.space_group_name_H-M   'P 1'
#
loop_
_entity.id
_entity.type
_entity.pdbx_description
1 polymer ?
#
loop_
_entity_poly.entity_id
_entity_poly.type
_entity_poly.pdbx_seq_one_letter_code
_entity_poly.pdbx_strand_id
1 'polypeptide(L)'
;MSYLLTFLPWIVYAVVPTDHWQWGALAALVVAVGVIARQLRTGRSADALIIELGSAAFFAVLTVIAFTNPDSAIHPYSPAISAATLGLIAGVSLAIRRPFTLGIAKQSVPREFWTQPLFVRANVIITSVWTAAFVASAVALGLITHAGGAGSAVAIAVQLAGFVLPMVFTIRYSAAVRARAAKLTR
;
A
#
# COMPACT_ATOMS: atom_id res chain seq x y z
N MET A 1 -14.78 0.75 -1.38
CA MET A 1 -14.04 -0.49 -1.08
C MET A 1 -12.99 -0.17 -0.03
N SER A 2 -12.80 -1.04 0.96
CA SER A 2 -11.84 -0.78 2.04
C SER A 2 -10.42 -0.78 1.53
N TYR A 3 -9.59 0.15 2.01
CA TYR A 3 -8.12 0.17 1.84
C TYR A 3 -7.49 -1.22 2.07
N LEU A 4 -8.09 -2.03 2.96
CA LEU A 4 -7.75 -3.42 3.21
C LEU A 4 -7.65 -4.29 1.95
N LEU A 5 -8.56 -4.14 0.98
CA LEU A 5 -8.54 -4.96 -0.24
C LEU A 5 -7.41 -4.56 -1.18
N THR A 6 -7.09 -3.27 -1.24
CA THR A 6 -5.97 -2.75 -2.03
C THR A 6 -4.63 -3.19 -1.44
N PHE A 7 -4.52 -3.23 -0.10
CA PHE A 7 -3.31 -3.69 0.59
C PHE A 7 -3.28 -5.20 0.84
N LEU A 8 -4.29 -5.95 0.40
CA LEU A 8 -4.42 -7.38 0.70
C LEU A 8 -3.21 -8.22 0.25
N PRO A 9 -2.64 -8.05 -0.96
CA PRO A 9 -1.42 -8.76 -1.36
C PRO A 9 -0.25 -8.55 -0.40
N TRP A 10 -0.07 -7.32 0.08
CA TRP A 10 0.99 -6.93 0.99
C TRP A 10 0.79 -7.50 2.39
N ILE A 11 -0.45 -7.51 2.87
CA ILE A 11 -0.81 -8.14 4.14
C ILE A 11 -0.55 -9.65 4.07
N VAL A 12 -0.95 -10.31 2.98
CA VAL A 12 -0.69 -11.73 2.75
C VAL A 12 0.81 -12.03 2.76
N TYR A 13 1.62 -11.19 2.10
CA TYR A 13 3.07 -11.34 2.15
C TYR A 13 3.63 -11.18 3.57
N ALA A 14 3.18 -10.16 4.31
CA ALA A 14 3.70 -9.83 5.63
C ALA A 14 3.36 -10.85 6.73
N VAL A 15 2.28 -11.63 6.58
CA VAL A 15 1.89 -12.66 7.56
C VAL A 15 2.55 -14.01 7.32
N VAL A 16 3.09 -14.24 6.12
CA VAL A 16 3.78 -15.50 5.83
C VAL A 16 5.16 -15.46 6.48
N PRO A 17 5.56 -16.52 7.21
CA PRO A 17 6.88 -16.59 7.83
C PRO A 17 8.00 -16.34 6.81
N THR A 18 9.05 -15.62 7.23
CA THR A 18 10.18 -15.26 6.37
C THR A 18 10.81 -16.49 5.69
N ASP A 19 10.88 -17.62 6.37
CA ASP A 19 11.43 -18.89 5.84
C ASP A 19 10.64 -19.43 4.63
N HIS A 20 9.38 -19.00 4.47
CA HIS A 20 8.50 -19.41 3.38
C HIS A 20 8.19 -18.25 2.41
N TRP A 21 9.11 -17.28 2.29
CA TRP A 21 8.92 -16.10 1.45
C TRP A 21 8.60 -16.41 -0.02
N GLN A 22 9.04 -17.55 -0.56
CA GLN A 22 8.69 -18.02 -1.90
C GLN A 22 7.17 -18.18 -2.07
N TRP A 23 6.57 -18.93 -1.14
CA TRP A 23 5.13 -19.18 -1.13
C TRP A 23 4.37 -17.92 -0.71
N GLY A 24 4.94 -17.09 0.16
CA GLY A 24 4.39 -15.78 0.50
C GLY A 24 4.30 -14.85 -0.71
N ALA A 25 5.37 -14.74 -1.49
CA ALA A 25 5.41 -13.93 -2.71
C ALA A 25 4.43 -14.45 -3.76
N LEU A 26 4.36 -15.77 -3.97
CA LEU A 26 3.43 -16.39 -4.90
C LEU A 26 1.97 -16.18 -4.47
N ALA A 27 1.65 -16.38 -3.18
CA ALA A 27 0.31 -16.14 -2.66
C ALA A 27 -0.09 -14.67 -2.83
N ALA A 28 0.80 -13.74 -2.53
CA ALA A 28 0.57 -12.32 -2.74
C ALA A 28 0.36 -11.97 -4.22
N LEU A 29 1.11 -12.59 -5.14
CA LEU A 29 0.92 -12.45 -6.58
C LEU A 29 -0.47 -12.94 -7.03
N VAL A 30 -0.88 -14.13 -6.59
CA VAL A 30 -2.21 -14.69 -6.91
C VAL A 30 -3.32 -13.76 -6.40
N VAL A 31 -3.17 -13.23 -5.19
CA VAL A 31 -4.12 -12.27 -4.62
C VAL A 31 -4.13 -10.97 -5.42
N ALA A 32 -2.97 -10.43 -5.82
CA ALA A 32 -2.88 -9.21 -6.62
C ALA A 32 -3.58 -9.38 -7.97
N VAL A 33 -3.32 -10.48 -8.67
CA VAL A 33 -3.96 -10.80 -9.96
C VAL A 33 -5.47 -11.00 -9.77
N GLY A 34 -5.90 -11.69 -8.73
CA GLY A 34 -7.31 -11.88 -8.40
C GLY A 34 -8.04 -10.56 -8.12
N VAL A 35 -7.39 -9.63 -7.40
CA VAL A 35 -7.90 -8.28 -7.18
C VAL A 35 -8.02 -7.53 -8.50
N ILE A 36 -6.99 -7.52 -9.36
CA ILE A 36 -7.02 -6.87 -10.67
C ILE A 36 -8.16 -7.44 -11.53
N ALA A 37 -8.25 -8.77 -11.65
CA ALA A 37 -9.28 -9.44 -12.44
C ALA A 37 -10.69 -9.08 -11.96
N ARG A 38 -10.92 -9.05 -10.65
CA ARG A 38 -12.20 -8.61 -10.08
C ARG A 38 -12.49 -7.15 -10.41
N GLN A 39 -11.49 -6.27 -10.34
CA GLN A 39 -11.66 -4.85 -10.62
C GLN A 39 -11.98 -4.57 -12.09
N LEU A 40 -11.30 -5.25 -13.02
CA LEU A 40 -11.57 -5.17 -14.46
C LEU A 40 -12.99 -5.63 -14.80
N ARG A 41 -13.45 -6.74 -14.20
CA ARG A 41 -14.83 -7.24 -14.38
C ARG A 41 -15.90 -6.26 -13.89
N THR A 42 -15.57 -5.40 -12.93
CA THR A 42 -16.48 -4.38 -12.40
C THR A 42 -16.41 -3.03 -13.14
N GLY A 43 -15.67 -2.95 -14.26
CA GLY A 43 -15.62 -1.75 -15.10
C GLY A 43 -14.93 -0.54 -14.45
N ARG A 44 -13.94 -0.77 -13.58
CA ARG A 44 -13.29 0.31 -12.82
C ARG A 44 -12.33 1.15 -13.66
N SER A 45 -12.21 2.42 -13.29
CA SER A 45 -11.27 3.36 -13.89
C SER A 45 -9.82 2.94 -13.66
N ALA A 46 -8.96 3.12 -14.66
CA ALA A 46 -7.52 2.83 -14.60
C ALA A 46 -6.81 3.51 -13.41
N ASP A 47 -7.25 4.70 -13.00
CA ASP A 47 -6.74 5.42 -11.81
C ASP A 47 -6.82 4.60 -10.52
N ALA A 48 -7.78 3.66 -10.43
CA ALA A 48 -7.99 2.81 -9.27
C ALA A 48 -7.18 1.50 -9.34
N LEU A 49 -6.34 1.32 -10.36
CA LEU A 49 -5.52 0.13 -10.57
C LEU A 49 -4.02 0.39 -10.43
N ILE A 50 -3.59 1.64 -10.22
CA ILE A 50 -2.15 2.01 -10.19
C ILE A 50 -1.41 1.18 -9.13
N ILE A 51 -1.98 1.09 -7.94
CA ILE A 51 -1.37 0.36 -6.83
C ILE A 51 -1.50 -1.14 -7.00
N GLU A 52 -2.60 -1.64 -7.56
CA GLU A 52 -2.82 -3.05 -7.86
C GLU A 52 -1.84 -3.56 -8.92
N LEU A 53 -1.65 -2.82 -10.01
CA LEU A 53 -0.68 -3.12 -11.06
C LEU A 53 0.74 -3.08 -10.52
N GLY A 54 1.08 -2.06 -9.72
CA GLY A 54 2.39 -1.98 -9.06
C GLY A 54 2.62 -3.15 -8.10
N SER A 55 1.59 -3.58 -7.36
CA SER A 55 1.64 -4.74 -6.48
C SER A 55 1.87 -6.03 -7.26
N ALA A 56 1.11 -6.25 -8.34
CA ALA A 56 1.26 -7.44 -9.16
C ALA A 56 2.64 -7.50 -9.83
N ALA A 57 3.13 -6.38 -10.36
CA ALA A 57 4.47 -6.30 -10.95
C ALA A 57 5.55 -6.61 -9.91
N PHE A 58 5.46 -6.02 -8.72
CA PHE A 58 6.40 -6.27 -7.63
C PHE A 58 6.41 -7.74 -7.22
N PHE A 59 5.24 -8.32 -6.90
CA PHE A 59 5.17 -9.71 -6.47
C PHE A 59 5.51 -10.70 -7.57
N ALA A 60 5.31 -10.37 -8.84
CA ALA A 60 5.80 -11.18 -9.96
C ALA A 60 7.33 -11.27 -9.95
N VAL A 61 8.01 -10.11 -9.87
CA VAL A 61 9.47 -10.06 -9.79
C VAL A 61 9.99 -10.76 -8.53
N LEU A 62 9.39 -10.49 -7.38
CA LEU A 62 9.80 -11.10 -6.11
C LEU A 62 9.61 -12.62 -6.13
N THR A 63 8.52 -13.11 -6.72
CA THR A 63 8.27 -14.55 -6.87
C THR A 63 9.34 -15.19 -7.75
N VAL A 64 9.64 -14.60 -8.91
CA VAL A 64 10.70 -15.11 -9.80
C VAL A 64 12.03 -15.21 -9.06
N ILE A 65 12.43 -14.16 -8.34
CA ILE A 65 13.69 -14.18 -7.59
C ILE A 65 13.66 -15.23 -6.47
N ALA A 66 12.58 -15.31 -5.70
CA ALA A 66 12.48 -16.23 -4.57
C ALA A 66 12.55 -17.71 -5.02
N PHE A 67 11.98 -18.06 -6.17
CA PHE A 67 12.04 -19.43 -6.71
C PHE A 67 13.36 -19.75 -7.43
N THR A 68 13.99 -18.76 -8.07
CA THR A 68 15.25 -18.98 -8.82
C THR A 68 16.50 -18.88 -7.94
N ASN A 69 16.45 -18.08 -6.88
CA ASN A 69 17.53 -17.91 -5.92
C ASN A 69 16.96 -17.75 -4.49
N PRO A 70 16.61 -18.87 -3.83
CA PRO A 70 16.00 -18.86 -2.49
C PRO A 70 16.89 -18.23 -1.42
N ASP A 71 18.20 -18.37 -1.56
CA ASP A 71 19.23 -17.85 -0.64
C ASP A 71 19.74 -16.45 -1.06
N SER A 72 18.96 -15.75 -1.89
CA SER A 72 19.35 -14.43 -2.37
C SER A 72 19.59 -13.45 -1.22
N ALA A 73 20.64 -12.64 -1.34
CA ALA A 73 20.95 -11.57 -0.39
C ALA A 73 19.80 -10.56 -0.20
N ILE A 74 18.81 -10.54 -1.11
CA ILE A 74 17.61 -9.69 -0.97
C ILE A 74 16.59 -10.24 0.03
N HIS A 75 16.62 -11.53 0.34
CA HIS A 75 15.59 -12.19 1.16
C HIS A 75 15.41 -11.52 2.53
N PRO A 76 16.48 -11.25 3.31
CA PRO A 76 16.35 -10.54 4.59
C PRO A 76 15.86 -9.09 4.44
N TYR A 77 16.08 -8.48 3.28
CA TYR A 77 15.66 -7.11 2.97
C TYR A 77 14.28 -7.05 2.32
N SER A 78 13.63 -8.18 2.06
CA SER A 78 12.35 -8.21 1.35
C SER A 78 11.25 -7.38 2.03
N PRO A 79 11.14 -7.26 3.36
CA PRO A 79 10.19 -6.33 3.98
C PRO A 79 10.53 -4.86 3.71
N ALA A 80 11.82 -4.51 3.75
CA ALA A 80 12.29 -3.15 3.48
C ALA A 80 12.05 -2.76 2.01
N ILE A 81 12.35 -3.67 1.08
CA ILE A 81 12.12 -3.50 -0.37
C ILE A 81 10.62 -3.38 -0.67
N SER A 82 9.78 -4.17 0.02
CA SER A 82 8.32 -4.08 -0.10
C SER A 82 7.81 -2.71 0.33
N ALA A 83 8.25 -2.23 1.51
CA ALA A 83 7.91 -0.89 1.98
C ALA A 83 8.43 0.20 1.04
N ALA A 84 9.65 0.06 0.52
CA ALA A 84 10.24 1.01 -0.44
C ALA A 84 9.41 1.07 -1.74
N THR A 85 8.95 -0.09 -2.23
CA THR A 85 8.13 -0.19 -3.44
C THR A 85 6.78 0.49 -3.23
N LEU A 86 6.12 0.25 -2.10
CA LEU A 86 4.88 0.95 -1.74
C LEU A 86 5.09 2.47 -1.62
N GLY A 87 6.19 2.90 -0.99
CA GLY A 87 6.58 4.30 -0.91
C GLY A 87 6.81 4.92 -2.28
N LEU A 88 7.47 4.20 -3.18
CA LEU A 88 7.70 4.62 -4.57
C LEU A 88 6.39 4.75 -5.34
N ILE A 89 5.52 3.74 -5.31
CA ILE A 89 4.21 3.76 -5.99
C ILE A 89 3.37 4.94 -5.47
N ALA A 90 3.30 5.11 -4.14
CA ALA A 90 2.56 6.20 -3.52
C ALA A 90 3.16 7.57 -3.88
N GLY A 91 4.48 7.70 -3.84
CA GLY A 91 5.22 8.91 -4.23
C GLY A 91 5.04 9.27 -5.70
N VAL A 92 5.15 8.31 -6.61
CA VAL A 92 4.89 8.49 -8.04
C VAL A 92 3.45 8.94 -8.26
N SER A 93 2.49 8.34 -7.56
CA SER A 93 1.07 8.74 -7.64
C SER A 93 0.85 10.22 -7.28
N LEU A 94 1.61 10.73 -6.30
CA LEU A 94 1.62 12.16 -5.95
C LEU A 94 2.26 13.01 -7.05
N ALA A 95 3.41 12.58 -7.57
CA ALA A 95 4.16 13.30 -8.60
C ALA A 95 3.34 13.50 -9.89
N ILE A 96 2.58 12.48 -10.31
CA ILE A 96 1.68 12.57 -11.47
C ILE A 96 0.32 13.22 -11.15
N ARG A 97 0.16 13.79 -9.95
CA ARG A 97 -1.08 14.44 -9.46
C ARG A 97 -2.31 13.53 -9.47
N ARG A 98 -2.12 12.22 -9.34
CA ARG A 98 -3.17 11.19 -9.23
C ARG A 98 -2.93 10.37 -7.95
N PRO A 99 -3.13 10.97 -6.76
CA PRO A 99 -2.87 10.27 -5.50
C PRO A 99 -3.61 8.93 -5.45
N PHE A 100 -2.93 7.83 -5.13
CA PHE A 100 -3.53 6.49 -5.20
C PHE A 100 -4.82 6.36 -4.35
N THR A 101 -4.90 7.11 -3.26
CA THR A 101 -6.08 7.13 -2.39
C THR A 101 -7.31 7.74 -3.04
N LEU A 102 -7.15 8.58 -4.07
CA LEU A 102 -8.26 9.19 -4.80
C LEU A 102 -9.14 8.13 -5.47
N GLY A 103 -8.54 7.12 -6.10
CA GLY A 103 -9.27 6.01 -6.73
C GLY A 103 -10.08 5.19 -5.73
N ILE A 104 -9.59 5.06 -4.49
CA ILE A 104 -10.27 4.37 -3.39
C ILE A 104 -11.42 5.24 -2.85
N ALA A 105 -11.15 6.53 -2.61
CA ALA A 105 -12.11 7.45 -2.04
C ALA A 105 -13.32 7.71 -2.96
N LYS A 106 -13.11 7.76 -4.28
CA LYS A 106 -14.17 7.91 -5.30
C LYS A 106 -15.25 6.81 -5.22
N GLN A 107 -14.92 5.66 -4.63
CA GLN A 107 -15.88 4.55 -4.49
C GLN A 107 -16.85 4.73 -3.31
N SER A 108 -16.59 5.69 -2.43
CA SER A 108 -17.39 5.93 -1.21
C SER A 108 -17.96 7.34 -1.17
N VAL A 109 -17.79 8.11 -2.25
CA VAL A 109 -18.15 9.53 -2.34
C VAL A 109 -18.89 9.76 -3.66
N PRO A 110 -20.05 10.48 -3.67
CA PRO A 110 -20.79 10.77 -4.89
C PRO A 110 -19.95 11.49 -5.95
N ARG A 111 -20.27 11.23 -7.22
CA ARG A 111 -19.51 11.73 -8.39
C ARG A 111 -19.39 13.25 -8.45
N GLU A 112 -20.42 13.97 -8.00
CA GLU A 112 -20.45 15.44 -7.92
C GLU A 112 -19.32 16.04 -7.08
N PHE A 113 -18.76 15.28 -6.12
CA PHE A 113 -17.66 15.75 -5.27
C PHE A 113 -16.27 15.36 -5.79
N TRP A 114 -16.17 14.57 -6.86
CA TRP A 114 -14.88 14.02 -7.31
C TRP A 114 -13.88 15.08 -7.78
N THR A 115 -14.38 16.21 -8.27
CA THR A 115 -13.57 17.33 -8.77
C THR A 115 -13.42 18.44 -7.74
N GLN A 116 -14.04 18.32 -6.57
CA GLN A 116 -13.99 19.36 -5.53
C GLN A 116 -12.54 19.53 -5.04
N PRO A 117 -12.01 20.77 -4.97
CA PRO A 117 -10.63 21.00 -4.53
C PRO A 117 -10.34 20.43 -3.14
N LEU A 118 -11.31 20.50 -2.22
CA LEU A 118 -11.18 19.91 -0.88
C LEU A 118 -11.05 18.39 -0.92
N PHE A 119 -11.78 17.71 -1.81
CA PHE A 119 -11.72 16.26 -1.96
C PHE A 119 -10.37 15.81 -2.52
N VAL A 120 -9.88 16.49 -3.57
CA VAL A 120 -8.55 16.21 -4.14
C VAL A 120 -7.45 16.48 -3.11
N ARG A 121 -7.50 17.64 -2.43
CA ARG A 121 -6.52 18.02 -1.40
C ARG A 121 -6.48 17.03 -0.23
N ALA A 122 -7.64 16.54 0.22
CA ALA A 122 -7.69 15.53 1.28
C ALA A 122 -6.97 14.24 0.86
N ASN A 123 -7.19 13.77 -0.36
CA ASN A 123 -6.51 12.57 -0.88
C ASN A 123 -5.01 12.80 -1.11
N VAL A 124 -4.59 14.01 -1.50
CA VAL A 124 -3.15 14.36 -1.54
C VAL A 124 -2.54 14.23 -0.15
N ILE A 125 -3.14 14.83 0.88
CA ILE A 125 -2.64 14.79 2.27
C ILE A 125 -2.57 13.35 2.78
N ILE A 126 -3.65 12.59 2.61
CA ILE A 126 -3.70 11.19 3.04
C ILE A 126 -2.60 10.39 2.33
N THR A 127 -2.46 10.56 1.01
CA THR A 127 -1.43 9.85 0.24
C THR A 127 -0.02 10.22 0.69
N SER A 128 0.25 11.49 0.98
CA SER A 128 1.55 11.93 1.50
C SER A 128 1.88 11.27 2.84
N VAL A 129 0.90 11.09 3.73
CA VAL A 129 1.10 10.37 5.01
C VAL A 129 1.42 8.90 4.76
N TRP A 130 0.72 8.24 3.83
CA TRP A 130 1.05 6.87 3.42
C TRP A 130 2.47 6.78 2.83
N THR A 131 2.83 7.67 1.91
CA THR A 131 4.18 7.73 1.31
C THR A 131 5.24 7.88 2.40
N ALA A 132 5.06 8.82 3.33
CA ALA A 132 6.01 9.05 4.42
C ALA A 132 6.13 7.82 5.34
N ALA A 133 5.01 7.18 5.69
CA ALA A 133 5.00 5.97 6.52
C ALA A 133 5.76 4.82 5.84
N PHE A 134 5.55 4.61 4.53
CA PHE A 134 6.24 3.57 3.78
C PHE A 134 7.73 3.84 3.61
N VAL A 135 8.12 5.09 3.31
CA VAL A 135 9.55 5.47 3.23
C VAL A 135 10.24 5.30 4.58
N ALA A 136 9.62 5.75 5.67
CA ALA A 136 10.17 5.57 7.01
C ALA A 136 10.29 4.09 7.39
N SER A 137 9.28 3.28 7.05
CA SER A 137 9.31 1.83 7.27
C SER A 137 10.42 1.16 6.46
N ALA A 138 10.61 1.55 5.19
CA ALA A 138 11.68 1.02 4.35
C ALA A 138 13.06 1.28 4.93
N VAL A 139 13.32 2.51 5.38
CA VAL A 139 14.59 2.88 6.02
C VAL A 139 14.78 2.11 7.32
N ALA A 140 13.76 2.11 8.20
CA ALA A 140 13.84 1.41 9.49
C ALA A 140 14.07 -0.10 9.31
N LEU A 141 13.32 -0.75 8.43
CA LEU A 141 13.49 -2.18 8.13
C LEU A 141 14.85 -2.48 7.52
N GLY A 142 15.34 -1.62 6.61
CA GLY A 142 16.68 -1.76 6.05
C GLY A 142 17.77 -1.71 7.11
N LEU A 143 17.68 -0.76 8.05
CA LEU A 143 18.62 -0.65 9.18
C LEU A 143 18.52 -1.84 10.14
N ILE A 144 17.31 -2.28 10.46
CA ILE A 144 17.08 -3.44 11.34
C ILE A 144 17.67 -4.70 10.70
N THR A 145 17.40 -4.94 9.42
CA THR A 145 17.96 -6.08 8.67
C THR A 145 19.48 -6.00 8.63
N HIS A 146 20.05 -4.82 8.38
CA HIS A 146 21.51 -4.63 8.36
C HIS A 146 22.16 -4.95 9.71
N ALA A 147 21.47 -4.68 10.82
CA ALA A 147 21.89 -5.04 12.16
C ALA A 147 21.62 -6.52 12.53
N GLY A 148 21.18 -7.36 11.59
CA GLY A 148 20.89 -8.79 11.80
C GLY A 148 19.49 -9.09 12.36
N GLY A 149 18.59 -8.12 12.41
CA GLY A 149 17.27 -8.21 13.04
C GLY A 149 16.09 -8.50 12.11
N ALA A 150 16.30 -9.04 10.90
CA ALA A 150 15.29 -9.15 9.84
C ALA A 150 13.99 -9.88 10.25
N GLY A 151 14.07 -10.83 11.18
CA GLY A 151 12.93 -11.57 11.76
C GLY A 151 12.54 -11.15 13.18
N SER A 152 13.10 -10.04 13.69
CA SER A 152 12.87 -9.61 15.07
C SER A 152 11.44 -9.11 15.31
N ALA A 153 10.98 -9.16 16.56
CA ALA A 153 9.72 -8.54 16.96
C ALA A 153 9.66 -7.04 16.60
N VAL A 154 10.82 -6.36 16.59
CA VAL A 154 10.93 -4.96 16.18
C VAL A 154 10.64 -4.78 14.69
N ALA A 155 11.19 -5.65 13.82
CA ALA A 155 10.89 -5.61 12.39
C ALA A 155 9.40 -5.83 12.10
N ILE A 156 8.76 -6.76 12.81
CA ILE A 156 7.32 -7.02 12.72
C ILE A 156 6.53 -5.78 13.20
N ALA A 157 6.92 -5.19 14.33
CA ALA A 157 6.26 -3.99 14.86
C ALA A 157 6.35 -2.80 13.88
N VAL A 158 7.52 -2.60 13.23
CA VAL A 158 7.70 -1.55 12.22
C VAL A 158 6.81 -1.80 11.00
N GLN A 159 6.73 -3.03 10.50
CA GLN A 159 5.82 -3.37 9.40
C GLN A 159 4.36 -3.07 9.75
N LEU A 160 3.90 -3.52 10.91
CA LEU A 160 2.53 -3.27 11.37
C LEU A 160 2.27 -1.77 11.53
N ALA A 161 3.18 -1.03 12.16
CA ALA A 161 3.07 0.41 12.33
C ALA A 161 2.99 1.15 10.98
N GLY A 162 3.76 0.70 9.99
CA GLY A 162 3.77 1.24 8.63
C GLY A 162 2.42 1.20 7.92
N PHE A 163 1.53 0.27 8.29
CA PHE A 163 0.15 0.22 7.77
C PHE A 163 -0.88 0.81 8.75
N VAL A 164 -0.76 0.50 10.05
CA VAL A 164 -1.75 0.90 11.06
C VAL A 164 -1.78 2.42 11.25
N LEU A 165 -0.62 3.07 11.36
CA LEU A 165 -0.55 4.52 11.59
C LEU A 165 -1.21 5.33 10.46
N PRO A 166 -0.84 5.16 9.18
CA PRO A 166 -1.49 5.91 8.10
C PRO A 166 -2.95 5.50 7.91
N MET A 167 -3.34 4.26 8.23
CA MET A 167 -4.74 3.84 8.18
C MET A 167 -5.58 4.54 9.26
N VAL A 168 -5.13 4.58 10.51
CA VAL A 168 -5.80 5.31 11.60
C VAL A 168 -5.90 6.80 11.26
N PHE A 169 -4.82 7.39 10.72
CA PHE A 169 -4.83 8.77 10.23
C PHE A 169 -5.90 8.96 9.15
N THR A 170 -5.94 8.08 8.15
CA THR A 170 -6.90 8.14 7.03
C THR A 170 -8.34 8.15 7.55
N ILE A 171 -8.67 7.25 8.48
CA ILE A 171 -10.02 7.12 9.06
C ILE A 171 -10.40 8.41 9.82
N ARG A 172 -9.53 8.85 10.74
CA ARG A 172 -9.79 10.03 11.58
C ARG A 172 -9.86 11.32 10.76
N TYR A 173 -8.92 11.50 9.82
CA TYR A 173 -8.87 12.68 8.97
C TYR A 173 -10.08 12.76 8.03
N SER A 174 -10.47 11.63 7.42
CA SER A 174 -11.65 11.57 6.56
C SER A 174 -12.93 11.90 7.33
N ALA A 175 -13.07 11.38 8.55
CA ALA A 175 -14.21 11.71 9.41
C ALA A 175 -14.26 13.20 9.76
N ALA A 176 -13.11 13.80 10.12
CA ALA A 176 -13.03 15.22 10.43
C ALA A 176 -13.36 16.12 9.22
N VAL A 177 -12.88 15.77 8.03
CA VAL A 177 -13.18 16.52 6.78
C VAL A 177 -14.67 16.45 6.46
N ARG A 178 -15.30 15.27 6.58
CA ARG A 178 -16.75 15.10 6.36
C ARG A 178 -17.57 15.92 7.35
N ALA A 179 -17.21 15.89 8.63
CA ALA A 179 -17.91 16.66 9.67
C ALA A 179 -17.82 18.18 9.44
N ARG A 180 -16.67 18.68 8.95
CA ARG A 180 -16.50 20.10 8.59
C ARG A 180 -17.34 20.47 7.36
N ALA A 181 -17.38 19.62 6.34
CA ALA A 181 -18.18 19.86 5.15
C ALA A 181 -19.68 19.95 5.47
N ALA A 182 -20.19 19.05 6.30
CA ALA A 182 -21.61 19.05 6.70
C ALA A 182 -22.06 20.32 7.46
N LYS A 183 -21.12 20.98 8.17
CA LYS A 183 -21.40 22.25 8.87
C LYS A 183 -21.46 23.46 7.95
N LEU A 184 -20.84 23.40 6.77
CA LEU A 184 -20.82 24.50 5.79
C LEU A 184 -22.03 24.47 4.85
N THR A 185 -22.73 23.35 4.79
CA THR A 185 -23.96 23.15 4.00
C THR A 185 -25.25 23.34 4.79
N ARG A 186 -25.15 23.71 6.08
CA ARG A 186 -26.28 24.13 6.93
C ARG A 186 -26.25 25.65 7.06
#